data_AF-A0A2W6SBU3-F1
#
_entry.id   AF-A0A2W6SBU3-F1
#
_cell.length_a   1.000
_cell.length_b   1.000
_cell.length_c   1.000
_cell.angle_alpha   90.00
_cell.angle_beta   90.00
_cell.angle_gamma   90.00
#
_symmetry.space_group_name_H-M   'P 1'
#
loop_
_entity.id
_entity.type
_entity.pdbx_description
1 polymer ?
#
loop_
_entity_poly.entity_id
_entity_poly.type
_entity_poly.pdbx_seq_one_letter_code
_entity_poly.pdbx_strand_id
1 'polypeptide(L)'
;MRKATTLRVIFVLSAASATIAFGAALAQLPATPPPGPGLTVINEKCGSCHPPSQALQVRKSRADWTTTVQAMIDRGADLDPEEQATVIDYLATHFAPPASGAVPAAAPPPKG
;
A
#
# COMPACT_ATOMS: atom_id res chain seq x y z
N MET A 1 -58.37 -55.00 -5.39
CA MET A 1 -58.35 -54.17 -6.62
C MET A 1 -57.06 -53.34 -6.64
N ARG A 2 -56.27 -53.48 -7.72
CA ARG A 2 -55.44 -52.48 -8.44
C ARG A 2 -54.41 -51.66 -7.64
N LYS A 3 -53.11 -51.54 -7.99
CA LYS A 3 -52.26 -51.95 -9.13
C LYS A 3 -50.79 -51.74 -8.70
N ALA A 4 -49.89 -52.56 -9.22
CA ALA A 4 -48.44 -52.33 -9.23
C ALA A 4 -48.07 -51.07 -10.05
N THR A 5 -46.77 -50.71 -10.03
CA THR A 5 -45.98 -50.15 -11.16
C THR A 5 -45.08 -48.98 -10.75
N THR A 6 -43.81 -49.34 -10.49
CA THR A 6 -42.60 -48.75 -11.11
C THR A 6 -41.97 -47.49 -10.51
N LEU A 7 -40.79 -47.74 -9.95
CA LEU A 7 -39.67 -46.84 -9.72
C LEU A 7 -39.45 -45.86 -10.88
N ARG A 8 -39.43 -44.55 -10.61
CA ARG A 8 -38.68 -43.59 -11.42
C ARG A 8 -37.77 -42.78 -10.51
N VAL A 9 -36.51 -43.18 -10.56
CA VAL A 9 -35.35 -42.35 -10.22
C VAL A 9 -35.45 -41.09 -11.08
N ILE A 10 -35.64 -39.93 -10.46
CA ILE A 10 -35.20 -38.66 -11.07
C ILE A 10 -34.19 -38.07 -10.10
N PHE A 11 -32.95 -38.41 -10.41
CA PHE A 11 -31.72 -37.88 -9.88
C PHE A 11 -31.64 -36.41 -10.33
N VAL A 12 -32.11 -35.46 -9.51
CA VAL A 12 -31.85 -34.03 -9.78
C VAL A 12 -30.51 -33.70 -9.14
N LEU A 13 -29.45 -33.80 -9.93
CA LEU A 13 -28.18 -33.12 -9.65
C LEU A 13 -28.48 -31.62 -9.54
N SER A 14 -28.48 -31.08 -8.32
CA SER A 14 -28.18 -29.67 -8.13
C SER A 14 -26.71 -29.58 -7.71
N ALA A 15 -25.83 -29.66 -8.70
CA ALA A 15 -24.43 -29.28 -8.54
C ALA A 15 -24.40 -27.76 -8.30
N ALA A 16 -24.51 -27.34 -7.04
CA ALA A 16 -24.13 -26.01 -6.64
C ALA A 16 -22.59 -25.95 -6.64
N SER A 17 -22.01 -25.75 -7.82
CA SER A 17 -20.60 -25.43 -7.97
C SER A 17 -20.35 -24.08 -7.32
N ALA A 18 -20.06 -24.09 -6.02
CA ALA A 18 -19.47 -22.97 -5.32
C ALA A 18 -18.03 -22.82 -5.82
N THR A 19 -17.85 -22.07 -6.89
CA THR A 19 -16.53 -21.59 -7.29
C THR A 19 -16.08 -20.57 -6.24
N ILE A 20 -15.33 -21.04 -5.25
CA ILE A 20 -14.51 -20.16 -4.41
C ILE A 20 -13.47 -19.58 -5.35
N ALA A 21 -13.74 -18.40 -5.91
CA ALA A 21 -12.74 -17.59 -6.55
C ALA A 21 -11.77 -17.13 -5.46
N PHE A 22 -10.76 -17.96 -5.21
CA PHE A 22 -9.61 -17.61 -4.38
C PHE A 22 -8.84 -16.55 -5.17
N GLY A 23 -9.22 -15.29 -4.98
CA GLY A 23 -8.47 -14.17 -5.53
C GLY A 23 -7.03 -14.28 -5.03
N ALA A 24 -6.10 -14.54 -5.95
CA ALA A 24 -4.70 -14.47 -5.64
C ALA A 24 -4.42 -13.05 -5.14
N ALA A 25 -4.25 -12.90 -3.82
CA ALA A 25 -3.58 -11.75 -3.26
C ALA A 25 -2.15 -11.82 -3.81
N LEU A 26 -1.93 -11.15 -4.95
CA LEU A 26 -0.59 -10.89 -5.44
C LEU A 26 0.12 -10.19 -4.30
N ALA A 27 1.04 -10.89 -3.65
CA ALA A 27 1.93 -10.30 -2.66
C ALA A 27 2.58 -9.10 -3.33
N GLN A 28 2.14 -7.90 -2.94
CA GLN A 28 2.75 -6.67 -3.41
C GLN A 28 4.17 -6.68 -2.85
N LEU A 29 5.15 -6.97 -3.72
CA LEU A 29 6.56 -6.82 -3.37
C LEU A 29 6.72 -5.42 -2.74
N PRO A 30 7.51 -5.29 -1.66
CA PRO A 30 7.74 -3.98 -1.06
C PRO A 30 8.25 -3.06 -2.15
N ALA A 31 7.49 -1.99 -2.43
CA ALA A 31 7.86 -1.04 -3.46
C ALA A 31 9.21 -0.43 -3.06
N THR A 32 10.19 -0.52 -3.96
CA THR A 32 11.47 0.17 -3.75
C THR A 32 11.21 1.67 -3.71
N PRO A 33 11.72 2.40 -2.70
CA PRO A 33 11.51 3.84 -2.61
C PRO A 33 12.08 4.54 -3.85
N PRO A 34 11.42 5.61 -4.35
CA PRO A 34 11.92 6.35 -5.51
C PRO A 34 13.35 6.85 -5.27
N PRO A 35 14.30 6.66 -6.21
CA PRO A 35 15.65 7.18 -6.05
C PRO A 35 15.64 8.72 -6.05
N GLY A 36 16.57 9.33 -5.31
CA GLY A 36 16.74 10.78 -5.32
C GLY A 36 17.61 11.27 -4.15
N PRO A 37 18.03 12.55 -4.16
CA PRO A 37 18.90 13.11 -3.14
C PRO A 37 18.36 12.95 -1.72
N GLY A 38 17.06 13.16 -1.50
CA GLY A 38 16.45 12.97 -0.18
C GLY A 38 16.48 11.51 0.30
N LEU A 39 16.37 10.53 -0.59
CA LEU A 39 16.55 9.12 -0.21
C LEU A 39 18.00 8.82 0.19
N THR A 40 18.98 9.40 -0.51
CA THR A 40 20.41 9.29 -0.17
C THR A 40 20.66 9.81 1.24
N VAL A 41 20.22 11.04 1.54
CA VAL A 41 20.38 11.65 2.87
C VAL A 41 19.70 10.80 3.95
N ILE A 42 18.48 10.32 3.71
CA ILE A 42 17.76 9.46 4.66
C ILE A 42 18.56 8.18 4.98
N ASN A 43 19.11 7.53 3.96
CA ASN A 43 19.86 6.28 4.14
C ASN A 43 21.19 6.50 4.86
N GLU A 44 21.85 7.63 4.65
CA GLU A 44 23.14 7.94 5.25
C GLU A 44 23.01 8.43 6.70
N LYS A 45 21.98 9.23 7.01
CA LYS A 45 21.95 10.03 8.24
C LYS A 45 20.83 9.68 9.22
N CYS A 46 19.74 9.03 8.79
CA CYS A 46 18.61 8.76 9.69
C CYS A 46 18.71 7.41 10.45
N GLY A 47 19.71 6.58 10.15
CA GLY A 47 19.82 5.20 10.65
C GLY A 47 20.49 5.04 12.03
N SER A 48 20.92 6.12 12.67
CA SER A 48 21.69 6.06 13.93
C SER A 48 20.85 5.65 15.14
N CYS A 49 19.56 5.98 15.16
CA CYS A 49 18.68 5.72 16.31
C CYS A 49 17.55 4.73 16.02
N HIS A 50 17.06 4.67 14.78
CA HIS A 50 16.00 3.75 14.36
C HIS A 50 16.14 3.42 12.87
N PRO A 51 15.45 2.39 12.35
CA PRO A 51 15.48 2.09 10.93
C PRO A 51 14.91 3.25 10.09
N PRO A 52 15.61 3.70 9.02
CA PRO A 52 15.13 4.78 8.15
C PRO A 52 13.86 4.36 7.38
N SER A 53 13.66 3.06 7.18
CA SER A 53 12.48 2.50 6.52
C SER A 53 11.16 2.82 7.24
N GLN A 54 11.18 3.22 8.51
CA GLN A 54 9.97 3.66 9.21
C GLN A 54 9.38 4.92 8.57
N ALA A 55 10.21 5.89 8.16
CA ALA A 55 9.73 7.09 7.47
C ALA A 55 9.09 6.75 6.12
N LEU A 56 9.64 5.77 5.39
CA LEU A 56 9.19 5.38 4.06
C LEU A 56 7.84 4.61 4.07
N GLN A 57 7.39 4.18 5.24
CA GLN A 57 6.11 3.47 5.40
C GLN A 57 4.94 4.40 5.78
N VAL A 58 5.23 5.64 6.17
CA VAL A 58 4.19 6.59 6.59
C VAL A 58 3.87 7.53 5.42
N ARG A 59 2.65 8.07 5.41
CA ARG A 59 2.26 9.17 4.53
C ARG A 59 1.84 10.36 5.37
N LYS A 60 2.43 11.53 5.14
CA LYS A 60 2.15 12.76 5.90
C LYS A 60 2.13 13.98 4.99
N SER A 61 1.41 15.03 5.39
CA SER A 61 1.48 16.31 4.67
C SER A 61 2.90 16.90 4.76
N ARG A 62 3.24 17.88 3.89
CA ARG A 62 4.52 18.59 3.99
C ARG A 62 4.74 19.21 5.37
N ALA A 63 3.70 19.80 5.97
CA ALA A 63 3.77 20.42 7.29
C ALA A 63 4.06 19.38 8.39
N ASP A 64 3.42 18.21 8.31
CA ASP A 64 3.66 17.12 9.25
C ASP A 64 5.04 16.48 9.07
N TRP A 65 5.53 16.39 7.83
CA TRP A 65 6.91 15.96 7.57
C TRP A 65 7.94 16.94 8.10
N THR A 66 7.70 18.24 7.92
CA THR A 66 8.55 19.30 8.49
C THR A 66 8.64 19.14 10.01
N THR A 67 7.50 18.97 10.68
CA THR A 67 7.44 18.73 12.13
C THR A 67 8.17 17.45 12.53
N THR A 68 8.01 16.37 11.77
CA THR A 68 8.65 15.08 12.06
C THR A 68 10.18 15.18 11.94
N VAL A 69 10.68 15.75 10.84
CA VAL A 69 12.13 15.91 10.59
C VAL A 69 12.75 16.84 11.63
N GLN A 70 12.10 17.98 11.94
CA GLN A 70 12.56 18.86 13.01
C GLN A 70 12.66 18.12 14.35
N ALA A 71 11.66 17.32 14.69
CA ALA A 71 11.66 16.57 15.92
C ALA A 71 12.74 15.46 15.96
N MET A 72 13.27 15.01 14.81
CA MET A 72 14.43 14.12 14.78
C MET A 72 15.73 14.90 14.98
N ILE A 73 15.85 16.09 14.39
CA ILE A 73 16.98 17.01 14.61
C ILE A 73 17.07 17.39 16.09
N ASP A 74 15.95 17.75 16.71
CA ASP A 74 15.88 18.09 18.14
C ASP A 74 16.29 16.90 19.06
N ARG A 75 16.20 15.67 18.53
CA ARG A 75 16.63 14.44 19.21
C ARG A 75 18.06 14.00 18.86
N GLY A 76 18.77 14.77 18.02
CA GLY A 76 20.17 14.52 17.66
C GLY A 76 20.42 13.98 16.26
N ALA A 77 19.44 14.03 15.34
CA ALA A 77 19.74 13.78 13.93
C ALA A 77 20.61 14.90 13.36
N ASP A 78 21.72 14.54 12.73
CA ASP A 78 22.72 15.47 12.19
C ASP A 78 22.38 15.85 10.74
N LEU A 79 21.45 16.78 10.58
CA LEU A 79 21.05 17.36 9.29
C LEU A 79 21.34 18.86 9.29
N ASP A 80 22.04 19.33 8.27
CA ASP A 80 22.15 20.76 8.01
C ASP A 80 20.84 21.33 7.40
N PRO A 81 20.69 22.66 7.27
CA PRO A 81 19.46 23.26 6.74
C PRO A 81 19.12 22.85 5.29
N GLU A 82 20.11 22.60 4.44
CA GLU A 82 19.90 22.18 3.06
C GLU A 82 19.47 20.71 2.97
N GLU A 83 20.10 19.86 3.77
CA GLU A 83 19.73 18.45 3.92
C GLU A 83 18.34 18.29 4.52
N GLN A 84 18.01 19.08 5.56
CA GLN A 84 16.67 19.11 6.13
C GLN A 84 15.62 19.45 5.07
N ALA A 85 15.84 20.51 4.29
CA ALA A 85 14.94 20.91 3.22
C ALA A 85 14.81 19.81 2.15
N THR A 86 15.92 19.19 1.77
CA THR A 86 15.99 18.09 0.79
C THR A 86 15.18 16.87 1.25
N VAL A 87 15.32 16.48 2.52
CA VAL A 87 14.56 15.35 3.10
C VAL A 87 13.07 15.67 3.17
N ILE A 88 12.70 16.86 3.63
CA ILE A 88 11.29 17.29 3.71
C ILE A 88 10.66 17.30 2.31
N ASP A 89 11.38 17.79 1.31
CA ASP A 89 10.88 17.86 -0.06
C ASP A 89 10.65 16.48 -0.66
N TYR A 90 11.61 15.58 -0.50
CA TYR A 90 11.50 14.20 -0.94
C TYR A 90 10.33 13.47 -0.25
N LEU A 91 10.22 13.58 1.08
CA LEU A 91 9.14 12.96 1.83
C LEU A 91 7.77 13.55 1.46
N ALA A 92 7.66 14.86 1.27
CA ALA A 92 6.41 15.49 0.84
C ALA A 92 6.03 15.12 -0.61
N THR A 93 7.00 14.92 -1.49
CA THR A 93 6.75 14.59 -2.90
C THR A 93 6.31 13.14 -3.09
N HIS A 94 6.97 12.20 -2.40
CA HIS A 94 6.76 10.77 -2.63
C HIS A 94 5.92 10.09 -1.53
N PHE A 95 5.82 10.73 -0.37
CA PHE A 95 5.17 10.18 0.83
C PHE A 95 4.09 11.13 1.38
N ALA A 96 3.41 11.87 0.50
CA ALA A 96 2.17 12.58 0.84
C ALA A 96 0.94 11.65 0.82
N PRO A 97 -0.12 11.95 1.58
CA PRO A 97 -1.42 11.31 1.40
C PRO A 97 -1.88 11.45 -0.05
N PRO A 98 -2.64 10.49 -0.59
CA PRO A 98 -3.27 10.67 -1.88
C PRO A 98 -4.12 11.94 -1.85
N ALA A 99 -4.06 12.74 -2.92
CA ALA A 99 -4.93 13.89 -3.06
C ALA A 99 -6.38 13.42 -2.86
N SER A 100 -7.05 13.96 -1.84
CA SER A 100 -8.45 13.63 -1.56
C SER A 100 -9.27 14.01 -2.79
N GLY A 101 -9.65 13.01 -3.59
CA GLY A 101 -10.36 13.19 -4.86
C GLY A 101 -9.89 12.30 -6.02
N ALA A 102 -8.72 11.69 -5.95
CA ALA A 102 -8.38 10.63 -6.91
C ALA A 102 -8.96 9.29 -6.39
N VAL A 103 -10.25 9.06 -6.65
CA VAL A 103 -10.72 7.68 -6.83
C VAL A 103 -9.85 7.11 -7.95
N PRO A 104 -9.07 6.03 -7.77
CA PRO A 104 -8.46 5.37 -8.92
C PRO A 104 -9.62 5.04 -9.85
N ALA A 105 -9.64 5.67 -11.03
CA ALA A 105 -10.61 5.34 -12.05
C ALA A 105 -10.54 3.83 -12.20
N ALA A 106 -11.59 3.14 -11.71
CA ALA A 106 -11.77 1.74 -11.95
C ALA A 106 -11.58 1.58 -13.46
N ALA A 107 -10.60 0.75 -13.86
CA ALA A 107 -10.44 0.41 -15.25
C ALA A 107 -11.83 0.05 -15.79
N PRO A 108 -12.23 0.56 -16.97
CA PRO A 108 -13.52 0.17 -17.53
C PRO A 108 -13.57 -1.36 -17.55
N PRO A 109 -14.73 -1.97 -17.20
CA PRO A 109 -14.84 -3.42 -17.18
C PRO A 109 -14.37 -3.96 -18.53
N PRO A 110 -13.65 -5.11 -18.57
CA PRO A 110 -13.25 -5.71 -19.82
C PRO A 110 -14.50 -5.90 -20.69
N LYS A 111 -14.48 -5.33 -21.90
CA LYS A 111 -15.49 -5.67 -22.91
C LYS A 111 -15.24 -7.13 -23.28
N GLY A 112 -16.24 -7.97 -22.99
CA GLY A 112 -16.28 -9.35 -23.47
C GLY A 112 -16.35 -9.43 -24.99
#